data_AF-A0A2L0EQF7-F1
#
_entry.id   AF-A0A2L0EQF7-F1
#
_cell.length_a   1.000
_cell.length_b   1.000
_cell.length_c   1.000
_cell.angle_alpha   90.00
_cell.angle_beta   90.00
_cell.angle_gamma   90.00
#
_symmetry.space_group_name_H-M   'P 1'
#
loop_
_entity.id
_entity.type
_entity.pdbx_description
1 polymer ?
#
loop_
_entity_poly.entity_id
_entity_poly.type
_entity_poly.pdbx_seq_one_letter_code
_entity_poly.pdbx_strand_id
1 'polypeptide(L)'
;MTRSPDPEPRTVPAERPDDRRRHRAAARRALRGAVALACARLRGAGGGKLGFAMAVAISLGYGAMAIVLRLDDGTTALGGLLGSAARWLSWVAAGPIALAAAHDRPAADRAEGIEALAAARGLSRTSLHGARSLAAMLEVARVIAAPLALLSALAALFSGSALLALQHLAFGAALVLFGAVSGVTLGGLAAASGRVAGARGRSLFLALTLVPWALADLAGDPRWSIPGALGAFLSFAERSAGGLAG
;
A
#
# COMPACT_ATOMS: atom_id res chain seq x y z
N MET A 1 13.79 70.34 2.64
CA MET A 1 13.71 68.87 2.66
C MET A 1 12.38 68.47 3.28
N THR A 2 11.35 68.27 2.46
CA THR A 2 10.01 67.89 2.88
C THR A 2 9.92 66.37 2.96
N ARG A 3 9.63 65.83 4.15
CA ARG A 3 9.39 64.40 4.38
C ARG A 3 8.18 63.97 3.54
N SER A 4 8.37 62.93 2.71
CA SER A 4 7.25 62.30 2.00
C SER A 4 6.30 61.69 3.03
N PRO A 5 4.98 61.93 2.95
CA PRO A 5 4.02 61.42 3.91
C PRO A 5 4.03 59.89 3.90
N ASP A 6 4.15 59.29 5.08
CA ASP A 6 4.05 57.84 5.26
C ASP A 6 2.71 57.36 4.67
N PRO A 7 2.72 56.36 3.77
CA PRO A 7 1.48 55.86 3.19
C PRO A 7 0.59 55.32 4.30
N GLU A 8 -0.65 55.82 4.37
CA GLU A 8 -1.64 55.36 5.33
C GLU A 8 -1.72 53.81 5.32
N PRO A 9 -1.76 53.16 6.50
CA PRO A 9 -1.84 51.72 6.58
C PRO A 9 -3.12 51.24 5.89
N ARG A 10 -2.97 50.68 4.69
CA ARG A 10 -4.08 50.05 3.97
C ARG A 10 -4.66 48.96 4.86
N THR A 11 -5.91 49.15 5.27
CA THR A 11 -6.70 48.16 6.00
C THR A 11 -6.86 46.93 5.11
N VAL A 12 -6.09 45.87 5.41
CA VAL A 12 -6.23 44.59 4.71
C VAL A 12 -7.64 44.07 5.03
N PRO A 13 -8.53 43.90 4.05
CA PRO A 13 -9.88 43.43 4.31
C PRO A 13 -9.79 42.09 5.05
N ALA A 14 -10.46 42.01 6.20
CA ALA A 14 -10.49 40.83 7.03
C ALA A 14 -10.92 39.62 6.19
N GLU A 15 -10.00 38.68 6.00
CA GLU A 15 -10.20 37.45 5.24
C GLU A 15 -11.46 36.73 5.78
N ARG A 16 -12.49 36.59 4.95
CA ARG A 16 -13.75 36.00 5.41
C ARG A 16 -13.51 34.54 5.79
N PRO A 17 -14.06 34.05 6.92
CA PRO A 17 -13.88 32.66 7.35
C PRO A 17 -14.22 31.60 6.28
N ASP A 18 -15.12 31.94 5.35
CA ASP A 18 -15.54 31.08 4.24
C ASP A 18 -14.45 30.85 3.19
N ASP A 19 -13.56 31.80 2.96
CA ASP A 19 -12.51 31.68 1.94
C ASP A 19 -11.50 30.61 2.35
N ARG A 20 -11.14 30.54 3.63
CA ARG A 20 -10.27 29.48 4.18
C ARG A 20 -10.85 28.09 3.99
N ARG A 21 -12.17 27.91 4.17
CA ARG A 21 -12.84 26.61 3.96
C ARG A 21 -12.79 26.20 2.49
N ARG A 22 -13.04 27.14 1.57
CA ARG A 22 -12.98 26.90 0.11
C ARG A 22 -11.56 26.55 -0.33
N HIS A 23 -10.54 27.28 0.13
CA HIS A 23 -9.14 26.99 -0.17
C HIS A 23 -8.71 25.60 0.33
N ARG A 24 -9.07 25.22 1.56
CA ARG A 24 -8.78 23.87 2.10
C ARG A 24 -9.47 22.77 1.31
N ALA A 25 -10.73 22.96 0.90
CA ALA A 25 -11.45 22.00 0.09
C ALA A 25 -10.82 21.83 -1.31
N ALA A 26 -10.44 22.93 -1.96
CA ALA A 26 -9.75 22.91 -3.25
C ALA A 26 -8.40 22.19 -3.15
N ALA A 27 -7.58 22.50 -2.13
CA ALA A 27 -6.30 21.85 -1.88
C ALA A 27 -6.45 20.33 -1.65
N ARG A 28 -7.47 19.90 -0.89
CA ARG A 28 -7.77 18.47 -0.67
C ARG A 28 -8.17 17.77 -1.96
N ARG A 29 -8.99 18.40 -2.80
CA ARG A 29 -9.39 17.84 -4.11
C ARG A 29 -8.18 17.72 -5.05
N ALA A 30 -7.32 18.73 -5.10
CA ALA A 30 -6.09 18.70 -5.89
C ALA A 30 -5.14 17.59 -5.44
N LEU A 31 -4.94 17.43 -4.12
CA LEU A 31 -4.13 16.34 -3.57
C LEU A 31 -4.71 14.97 -3.89
N ARG A 32 -6.03 14.76 -3.74
CA ARG A 32 -6.70 13.50 -4.13
C ARG A 32 -6.52 13.20 -5.61
N GLY A 33 -6.63 14.21 -6.48
CA GLY A 33 -6.36 14.08 -7.91
C GLY A 33 -4.91 13.67 -8.19
N ALA A 34 -3.94 14.26 -7.50
CA ALA A 34 -2.54 13.90 -7.64
C ALA A 34 -2.24 12.46 -7.18
N VAL A 35 -2.86 12.02 -6.07
CA VAL A 35 -2.75 10.63 -5.59
C VAL A 35 -3.36 9.67 -6.61
N ALA A 36 -4.57 9.96 -7.11
CA ALA A 36 -5.25 9.12 -8.09
C ALA A 36 -4.45 8.99 -9.41
N LEU A 37 -3.84 10.10 -9.87
CA LEU A 37 -2.96 10.09 -11.03
C LEU A 37 -1.70 9.24 -10.77
N ALA A 38 -1.03 9.43 -9.63
CA ALA A 38 0.16 8.66 -9.27
C ALA A 38 -0.15 7.15 -9.16
N CYS A 39 -1.31 6.80 -8.59
CA CYS A 39 -1.84 5.44 -8.55
C CYS A 39 -2.04 4.85 -9.96
N ALA A 40 -2.75 5.57 -10.85
CA ALA A 40 -2.99 5.11 -12.22
C ALA A 40 -1.67 4.89 -12.97
N ARG A 41 -0.70 5.79 -12.80
CA ARG A 41 0.65 5.65 -13.37
C ARG A 41 1.43 4.49 -12.77
N LEU A 42 1.28 4.22 -11.48
CA LEU A 42 1.92 3.07 -10.84
C LEU A 42 1.37 1.75 -11.41
N ARG A 43 0.05 1.64 -11.56
CA ARG A 43 -0.59 0.49 -12.23
C ARG A 43 -0.18 0.35 -13.69
N GLY A 44 -0.03 1.46 -14.41
CA GLY A 44 0.36 1.46 -15.82
C GLY A 44 1.82 1.09 -16.08
N ALA A 45 2.71 1.22 -15.09
CA ALA A 45 4.11 0.86 -15.22
C ALA A 45 4.31 -0.66 -15.28
N GLY A 46 5.39 -1.12 -15.91
CA GLY A 46 5.68 -2.56 -16.08
C GLY A 46 5.64 -3.36 -14.78
N GLY A 47 6.28 -2.86 -13.71
CA GLY A 47 6.21 -3.51 -12.39
C GLY A 47 4.82 -3.48 -11.73
N GLY A 48 4.01 -2.47 -12.05
CA GLY A 48 2.60 -2.39 -11.66
C GLY A 48 1.77 -3.49 -12.29
N LYS A 49 1.88 -3.63 -13.63
CA LYS A 49 1.21 -4.67 -14.40
C LYS A 49 1.64 -6.07 -13.96
N LEU A 50 2.94 -6.29 -13.79
CA LEU A 50 3.48 -7.58 -13.34
C LEU A 50 2.96 -7.94 -11.95
N GLY A 51 3.04 -7.02 -10.98
CA GLY A 51 2.55 -7.27 -9.62
C GLY A 51 1.05 -7.57 -9.57
N PHE A 52 0.25 -6.86 -10.37
CA PHE A 52 -1.18 -7.16 -10.50
C PHE A 52 -1.43 -8.54 -11.13
N ALA A 53 -0.72 -8.89 -12.20
CA ALA A 53 -0.84 -10.21 -12.83
C ALA A 53 -0.49 -11.33 -11.85
N MET A 54 0.58 -11.17 -11.07
CA MET A 54 0.96 -12.12 -10.02
C MET A 54 -0.10 -12.22 -8.93
N ALA A 55 -0.69 -11.09 -8.49
CA ALA A 55 -1.76 -11.11 -7.50
C ALA A 55 -2.98 -11.90 -7.98
N VAL A 56 -3.39 -11.69 -9.24
CA VAL A 56 -4.47 -12.44 -9.87
C VAL A 56 -4.13 -13.92 -9.95
N ALA A 57 -2.93 -14.29 -10.42
CA ALA A 57 -2.50 -15.69 -10.51
C ALA A 57 -2.50 -16.39 -9.14
N ILE A 58 -1.96 -15.73 -8.10
CA ILE A 58 -1.96 -16.24 -6.73
C ILE A 58 -3.40 -16.40 -6.22
N SER A 59 -4.25 -15.41 -6.44
CA SER A 59 -5.65 -15.46 -5.99
C SER A 59 -6.43 -16.58 -6.65
N LEU A 60 -6.26 -16.78 -7.95
CA LEU A 60 -6.90 -17.88 -8.69
C LEU A 60 -6.39 -19.23 -8.21
N GLY A 61 -5.08 -19.39 -8.02
CA GLY A 61 -4.50 -20.64 -7.52
C GLY A 61 -5.00 -21.01 -6.12
N TYR A 62 -4.99 -20.06 -5.18
CA TYR A 62 -5.49 -20.29 -3.83
C TYR A 62 -7.01 -20.42 -3.76
N GLY A 63 -7.76 -19.69 -4.59
CA GLY A 63 -9.21 -19.83 -4.70
C GLY A 63 -9.61 -21.21 -5.24
N ALA A 64 -8.94 -21.69 -6.30
CA ALA A 64 -9.15 -23.03 -6.82
C ALA A 64 -8.83 -24.11 -5.79
N MET A 65 -7.69 -23.98 -5.07
CA MET A 65 -7.32 -24.91 -4.00
C MET A 65 -8.38 -24.92 -2.88
N ALA A 66 -8.91 -23.76 -2.49
CA ALA A 66 -9.97 -23.67 -1.49
C ALA A 66 -11.25 -24.41 -1.93
N ILE A 67 -11.61 -24.34 -3.21
CA ILE A 67 -12.76 -25.05 -3.78
C ILE A 67 -12.51 -26.57 -3.77
N VAL A 68 -11.34 -27.03 -4.22
CA VAL A 68 -10.99 -28.46 -4.23
C VAL A 68 -11.01 -29.03 -2.81
N LEU A 69 -10.36 -28.37 -1.86
CA LEU A 69 -10.36 -28.81 -0.45
C LEU A 69 -11.76 -28.85 0.16
N ARG A 70 -12.67 -27.99 -0.31
CA ARG A 70 -14.06 -28.00 0.15
C ARG A 70 -14.83 -29.21 -0.37
N LEU A 71 -14.50 -29.70 -1.56
CA LEU A 71 -15.12 -30.88 -2.16
C LEU A 71 -14.64 -32.18 -1.50
N ASP A 72 -13.38 -32.25 -1.07
CA ASP A 72 -12.77 -33.49 -0.57
C ASP A 72 -13.06 -33.79 0.91
N ASP A 73 -12.90 -32.85 1.86
CA ASP A 73 -12.87 -33.24 3.30
C ASP A 73 -13.53 -32.24 4.29
N GLY A 74 -14.47 -31.43 3.81
CA GLY A 74 -15.50 -30.78 4.65
C GLY A 74 -15.06 -29.67 5.63
N THR A 75 -13.82 -29.60 6.12
CA THR A 75 -13.42 -28.58 7.12
C THR A 75 -11.92 -28.26 7.20
N THR A 76 -11.06 -28.83 6.35
CA THR A 76 -9.60 -28.63 6.42
C THR A 76 -9.18 -27.15 6.37
N ALA A 77 -8.06 -26.87 7.08
CA ALA A 77 -7.58 -25.57 7.55
C ALA A 77 -7.39 -24.47 6.48
N LEU A 78 -8.50 -23.86 6.02
CA LEU A 78 -8.55 -22.64 5.21
C LEU A 78 -7.68 -21.49 5.78
N GLY A 79 -7.47 -21.46 7.11
CA GLY A 79 -6.60 -20.48 7.77
C GLY A 79 -5.16 -20.53 7.25
N GLY A 80 -4.54 -21.71 7.22
CA GLY A 80 -3.16 -21.87 6.72
C GLY A 80 -3.02 -21.56 5.23
N LEU A 81 -4.06 -21.84 4.45
CA LEU A 81 -4.14 -21.51 3.03
C LEU A 81 -4.10 -19.98 2.82
N LEU A 82 -4.94 -19.25 3.55
CA LEU A 82 -5.02 -17.79 3.50
C LEU A 82 -3.74 -17.12 4.03
N GLY A 83 -3.14 -17.64 5.11
CA GLY A 83 -1.85 -17.17 5.62
C GLY A 83 -0.73 -17.34 4.59
N SER A 84 -0.70 -18.50 3.90
CA SER A 84 0.22 -18.77 2.81
C SER A 84 0.00 -17.82 1.62
N ALA A 85 -1.25 -17.60 1.22
CA ALA A 85 -1.59 -16.63 0.18
C ALA A 85 -1.13 -15.21 0.53
N ALA A 86 -1.33 -14.77 1.79
CA ALA A 86 -0.90 -13.46 2.27
C ALA A 86 0.63 -13.30 2.17
N ARG A 87 1.39 -14.34 2.54
CA ARG A 87 2.85 -14.37 2.39
C ARG A 87 3.25 -14.22 0.93
N TRP A 88 2.69 -15.02 0.01
CA TRP A 88 3.03 -14.95 -1.41
C TRP A 88 2.66 -13.59 -2.03
N LEU A 89 1.49 -13.04 -1.70
CA LEU A 89 1.08 -11.71 -2.17
C LEU A 89 2.02 -10.60 -1.69
N SER A 90 2.46 -10.65 -0.43
CA SER A 90 3.35 -9.63 0.15
C SER A 90 4.73 -9.55 -0.52
N TRP A 91 5.18 -10.65 -1.15
CA TRP A 91 6.50 -10.70 -1.80
C TRP A 91 6.40 -10.68 -3.33
N VAL A 92 5.67 -11.64 -3.90
CA VAL A 92 5.67 -11.88 -5.34
C VAL A 92 4.79 -10.87 -6.07
N ALA A 93 3.66 -10.46 -5.49
CA ALA A 93 2.81 -9.43 -6.09
C ALA A 93 3.25 -8.01 -5.72
N ALA A 94 3.49 -7.75 -4.44
CA ALA A 94 3.87 -6.42 -3.96
C ALA A 94 5.31 -6.01 -4.33
N GLY A 95 6.25 -6.96 -4.43
CA GLY A 95 7.65 -6.69 -4.75
C GLY A 95 7.85 -5.91 -6.06
N PRO A 96 7.31 -6.38 -7.21
CA PRO A 96 7.38 -5.65 -8.47
C PRO A 96 6.78 -4.23 -8.43
N ILE A 97 5.69 -4.04 -7.69
CA ILE A 97 5.04 -2.73 -7.51
C ILE A 97 5.94 -1.81 -6.67
N ALA A 98 6.48 -2.31 -5.56
CA ALA A 98 7.41 -1.58 -4.70
C ALA A 98 8.69 -1.20 -5.46
N LEU A 99 9.24 -2.11 -6.27
CA LEU A 99 10.39 -1.81 -7.15
C LEU A 99 10.07 -0.75 -8.21
N ALA A 100 8.85 -0.76 -8.76
CA ALA A 100 8.40 0.29 -9.67
C ALA A 100 8.23 1.64 -8.95
N ALA A 101 7.81 1.64 -7.69
CA ALA A 101 7.69 2.83 -6.84
C ALA A 101 9.06 3.38 -6.39
N ALA A 102 10.05 2.51 -6.19
CA ALA A 102 11.43 2.89 -5.85
C ALA A 102 12.24 3.43 -7.04
N HIS A 103 11.70 3.39 -8.25
CA HIS A 103 12.33 3.97 -9.44
C HIS A 103 12.24 5.50 -9.44
N ASP A 104 13.11 6.17 -10.20
CA ASP A 104 13.17 7.64 -10.33
C ASP A 104 11.96 8.21 -11.10
N ARG A 105 10.81 8.16 -10.43
CA ARG A 105 9.54 8.76 -10.86
C ARG A 105 9.64 10.28 -11.03
N PRO A 106 10.33 11.03 -10.15
CA PRO A 106 10.49 12.48 -10.35
C PRO A 106 11.17 12.85 -11.66
N ALA A 107 12.19 12.10 -12.11
CA ALA A 107 12.80 12.35 -13.41
C ALA A 107 11.83 12.09 -14.58
N ALA A 108 11.10 10.97 -14.56
CA ALA A 108 10.11 10.64 -15.58
C ALA A 108 8.96 11.67 -15.63
N ASP A 109 8.44 12.08 -14.47
CA ASP A 109 7.38 13.09 -14.37
C ASP A 109 7.82 14.46 -14.89
N ARG A 110 9.10 14.83 -14.72
CA ARG A 110 9.68 16.05 -15.29
C ARG A 110 9.79 15.96 -16.81
N ALA A 111 10.27 14.83 -17.33
CA ALA A 111 10.38 14.61 -18.76
C ALA A 111 9.01 14.65 -19.47
N GLU A 112 7.95 14.19 -18.80
CA GLU A 112 6.58 14.21 -19.31
C GLU A 112 5.80 15.51 -19.01
N GLY A 113 6.44 16.50 -18.36
CA GLY A 113 5.81 17.79 -18.04
C GLY A 113 4.74 17.74 -16.94
N ILE A 114 4.62 16.64 -16.19
CA ILE A 114 3.62 16.50 -15.10
C ILE A 114 3.88 17.50 -13.99
N GLU A 115 5.15 17.75 -13.65
CA GLU A 115 5.48 18.74 -12.63
C GLU A 115 5.09 20.16 -13.03
N ALA A 116 5.21 20.50 -14.33
CA ALA A 116 4.77 21.78 -14.86
C ALA A 116 3.24 21.91 -14.83
N LEU A 117 2.51 20.85 -15.22
CA LEU A 117 1.06 20.81 -15.14
C LEU A 117 0.55 20.92 -13.69
N ALA A 118 1.21 20.25 -12.76
CA ALA A 118 0.85 20.33 -11.34
C ALA A 118 1.14 21.73 -10.75
N ALA A 119 2.26 22.35 -11.11
CA ALA A 119 2.58 23.72 -10.72
C ALA A 119 1.53 24.71 -11.27
N ALA A 120 1.09 24.55 -12.53
CA ALA A 120 0.01 25.36 -13.11
C ALA A 120 -1.35 25.18 -12.38
N ARG A 121 -1.53 24.05 -11.68
CA ARG A 121 -2.69 23.77 -10.81
C ARG A 121 -2.48 24.20 -9.34
N GLY A 122 -1.38 24.89 -9.04
CA GLY A 122 -1.07 25.37 -7.70
C GLY A 122 -0.56 24.29 -6.73
N LEU A 123 -0.15 23.13 -7.23
CA LEU A 123 0.45 22.08 -6.39
C LEU A 123 1.95 22.33 -6.22
N SER A 124 2.42 22.31 -4.97
CA SER A 124 3.84 22.38 -4.66
C SER A 124 4.56 21.06 -4.97
N ARG A 125 5.88 21.12 -5.17
CA ARG A 125 6.71 19.91 -5.35
C ARG A 125 6.59 18.96 -4.16
N THR A 126 6.53 19.49 -2.95
CA THR A 126 6.41 18.71 -1.70
C THR A 126 5.09 17.95 -1.64
N SER A 127 3.96 18.57 -2.01
CA SER A 127 2.66 17.89 -2.01
C SER A 127 2.62 16.76 -3.05
N LEU A 128 3.28 16.95 -4.19
CA LEU A 128 3.38 15.94 -5.24
C LEU A 128 4.24 14.75 -4.81
N HIS A 129 5.33 14.98 -4.07
CA HIS A 129 6.11 13.89 -3.44
C HIS A 129 5.30 13.12 -2.39
N GLY A 130 4.52 13.82 -1.56
CA GLY A 130 3.59 13.20 -0.62
C GLY A 130 2.55 12.36 -1.33
N ALA A 131 1.98 12.86 -2.43
CA ALA A 131 1.00 12.14 -3.24
C ALA A 131 1.59 10.87 -3.87
N ARG A 132 2.82 10.93 -4.40
CA ARG A 132 3.53 9.75 -4.93
C ARG A 132 3.78 8.68 -3.86
N SER A 133 4.20 9.12 -2.66
CA SER A 133 4.46 8.21 -1.54
C SER A 133 3.16 7.54 -1.07
N LEU A 134 2.08 8.31 -0.91
CA LEU A 134 0.77 7.79 -0.53
C LEU A 134 0.21 6.85 -1.61
N ALA A 135 0.38 7.17 -2.90
CA ALA A 135 -0.02 6.31 -4.00
C ALA A 135 0.72 4.97 -3.98
N ALA A 136 2.03 4.96 -3.69
CA ALA A 136 2.79 3.73 -3.54
C ALA A 136 2.26 2.87 -2.38
N MET A 137 2.02 3.48 -1.21
CA MET A 137 1.44 2.79 -0.05
C MET A 137 0.07 2.19 -0.37
N LEU A 138 -0.81 2.96 -1.01
CA LEU A 138 -2.17 2.54 -1.35
C LEU A 138 -2.20 1.43 -2.40
N GLU A 139 -1.38 1.50 -3.44
CA GLU A 139 -1.35 0.46 -4.48
C GLU A 139 -0.77 -0.85 -3.94
N VAL A 140 0.30 -0.80 -3.14
CA VAL A 140 0.84 -2.01 -2.50
C VAL A 140 -0.16 -2.56 -1.48
N ALA A 141 -0.82 -1.71 -0.68
CA ALA A 141 -1.85 -2.17 0.24
C ALA A 141 -3.01 -2.84 -0.51
N ARG A 142 -3.48 -2.22 -1.60
CA ARG A 142 -4.59 -2.73 -2.41
C ARG A 142 -4.26 -4.05 -3.08
N VAL A 143 -3.05 -4.22 -3.61
CA VAL A 143 -2.65 -5.46 -4.30
C VAL A 143 -2.59 -6.66 -3.36
N ILE A 144 -2.37 -6.43 -2.05
CA ILE A 144 -2.35 -7.48 -1.03
C ILE A 144 -3.75 -7.65 -0.43
N ALA A 145 -4.34 -6.57 0.08
CA ALA A 145 -5.57 -6.62 0.87
C ALA A 145 -6.81 -7.00 0.04
N ALA A 146 -6.92 -6.55 -1.22
CA ALA A 146 -8.11 -6.84 -2.02
C ALA A 146 -8.23 -8.34 -2.37
N PRO A 147 -7.18 -9.02 -2.85
CA PRO A 147 -7.15 -10.48 -2.94
C PRO A 147 -7.52 -11.22 -1.65
N LEU A 148 -6.93 -10.82 -0.52
CA LEU A 148 -7.17 -11.48 0.76
C LEU A 148 -8.61 -11.30 1.25
N ALA A 149 -9.17 -10.10 1.08
CA ALA A 149 -10.58 -9.84 1.36
C ALA A 149 -11.50 -10.72 0.50
N LEU A 150 -11.19 -10.83 -0.80
CA LEU A 150 -11.95 -11.67 -1.72
C LEU A 150 -11.88 -13.15 -1.33
N LEU A 151 -10.69 -13.69 -1.07
CA LEU A 151 -10.51 -15.08 -0.65
C LEU A 151 -11.20 -15.37 0.69
N SER A 152 -11.16 -14.42 1.63
CA SER A 152 -11.83 -14.57 2.92
C SER A 152 -13.36 -14.53 2.78
N ALA A 153 -13.89 -13.68 1.91
CA ALA A 153 -15.31 -13.65 1.60
C ALA A 153 -15.77 -14.95 0.91
N LEU A 154 -14.96 -15.49 -0.01
CA LEU A 154 -15.21 -16.80 -0.63
C LEU A 154 -15.22 -17.92 0.42
N ALA A 155 -14.23 -17.95 1.33
CA ALA A 155 -14.19 -18.92 2.42
C ALA A 155 -15.43 -18.83 3.32
N ALA A 156 -15.86 -17.61 3.66
CA ALA A 156 -17.07 -17.38 4.45
C ALA A 156 -18.34 -17.88 3.74
N LEU A 157 -18.45 -17.63 2.43
CA LEU A 157 -19.58 -18.09 1.60
C LEU A 157 -19.70 -19.61 1.57
N PHE A 158 -18.58 -20.33 1.57
CA PHE A 158 -18.56 -21.80 1.52
C PHE A 158 -18.60 -22.48 2.89
N SER A 159 -18.60 -21.72 3.98
CA SER A 159 -18.39 -22.22 5.34
C SER A 159 -19.47 -23.17 5.88
N GLY A 160 -20.66 -23.23 5.28
CA GLY A 160 -21.76 -24.10 5.70
C GLY A 160 -22.36 -23.82 7.09
N SER A 161 -21.74 -22.93 7.88
CA SER A 161 -22.15 -22.54 9.24
C SER A 161 -21.91 -21.04 9.42
N ALA A 162 -22.90 -20.32 9.96
CA ALA A 162 -22.80 -18.89 10.19
C ALA A 162 -21.65 -18.50 11.14
N LEU A 163 -21.36 -19.35 12.13
CA LEU A 163 -20.24 -19.14 13.06
C LEU A 163 -18.90 -19.24 12.33
N LEU A 164 -18.73 -20.24 11.47
CA LEU A 164 -17.52 -20.43 10.68
C LEU A 164 -17.37 -19.31 9.63
N ALA A 165 -18.47 -18.86 9.02
CA ALA A 165 -18.48 -17.70 8.15
C ALA A 165 -17.94 -16.45 8.86
N LEU A 166 -18.42 -16.19 10.07
CA LEU A 166 -18.00 -15.05 10.88
C LEU A 166 -16.51 -15.16 11.26
N GLN A 167 -16.03 -16.37 11.60
CA GLN A 167 -14.61 -16.60 11.85
C GLN A 167 -13.74 -16.31 10.62
N HIS A 168 -14.15 -16.75 9.42
CA HIS A 168 -13.44 -16.41 8.18
C HIS A 168 -13.46 -14.92 7.87
N LEU A 169 -14.56 -14.21 8.12
CA LEU A 169 -14.63 -12.76 7.96
C LEU A 169 -13.76 -12.02 8.98
N ALA A 170 -13.75 -12.45 10.23
CA ALA A 170 -12.90 -11.88 11.28
C ALA A 170 -11.41 -12.07 10.95
N PHE A 171 -11.03 -13.28 10.50
CA PHE A 171 -9.67 -13.53 10.02
C PHE A 171 -9.35 -12.71 8.77
N GLY A 172 -10.30 -12.59 7.84
CA GLY A 172 -10.19 -11.73 6.66
C GLY A 172 -9.95 -10.26 7.01
N ALA A 173 -10.60 -9.74 8.06
CA ALA A 173 -10.35 -8.39 8.55
C ALA A 173 -8.91 -8.23 9.07
N ALA A 174 -8.38 -9.23 9.78
CA ALA A 174 -6.97 -9.23 10.21
C ALA A 174 -6.00 -9.29 9.00
N LEU A 175 -6.34 -10.04 7.95
CA LEU A 175 -5.57 -10.10 6.70
C LEU A 175 -5.62 -8.79 5.89
N VAL A 176 -6.75 -8.08 5.92
CA VAL A 176 -6.86 -6.74 5.33
C VAL A 176 -5.98 -5.75 6.08
N LEU A 177 -5.99 -5.80 7.42
CA LEU A 177 -5.10 -4.98 8.25
C LEU A 177 -3.62 -5.31 7.96
N PHE A 178 -3.28 -6.60 7.84
CA PHE A 178 -1.95 -7.04 7.40
C PHE A 178 -1.56 -6.44 6.05
N GLY A 179 -2.45 -6.49 5.06
CA GLY A 179 -2.21 -5.91 3.74
C GLY A 179 -2.00 -4.39 3.81
N ALA A 180 -2.76 -3.69 4.65
CA ALA A 180 -2.59 -2.25 4.88
C ALA A 180 -1.22 -1.93 5.50
N VAL A 181 -0.83 -2.62 6.58
CA VAL A 181 0.47 -2.44 7.24
C VAL A 181 1.62 -2.77 6.29
N SER A 182 1.51 -3.88 5.55
CA SER A 182 2.50 -4.28 4.53
C SER A 182 2.61 -3.23 3.42
N GLY A 183 1.47 -2.68 2.98
CA GLY A 183 1.45 -1.62 1.96
C GLY A 183 2.10 -0.32 2.44
N VAL A 184 1.79 0.12 3.65
CA VAL A 184 2.41 1.33 4.25
C VAL A 184 3.92 1.15 4.40
N THR A 185 4.36 0.00 4.91
CA THR A 185 5.78 -0.28 5.15
C THR A 185 6.56 -0.43 3.84
N LEU A 186 6.16 -1.35 2.96
CA LEU A 186 6.86 -1.60 1.69
C LEU A 186 6.73 -0.42 0.73
N GLY A 187 5.53 0.15 0.57
CA GLY A 187 5.29 1.30 -0.30
C GLY A 187 5.99 2.56 0.21
N GLY A 188 5.99 2.79 1.52
CA GLY A 188 6.71 3.89 2.16
C GLY A 188 8.23 3.77 2.02
N LEU A 189 8.77 2.58 2.28
CA LEU A 189 10.20 2.28 2.13
C LEU A 189 10.66 2.42 0.68
N ALA A 190 9.86 1.93 -0.27
CA ALA A 190 10.13 2.09 -1.70
C ALA A 190 10.14 3.57 -2.12
N ALA A 191 9.13 4.33 -1.73
CA ALA A 191 9.05 5.77 -2.04
C ALA A 191 10.19 6.57 -1.39
N ALA A 192 10.59 6.21 -0.16
CA ALA A 192 11.74 6.81 0.51
C ALA A 192 13.05 6.47 -0.20
N SER A 193 13.23 5.21 -0.62
CA SER A 193 14.44 4.76 -1.34
C SER A 193 14.59 5.47 -2.69
N GLY A 194 13.51 5.60 -3.45
CA GLY A 194 13.50 6.36 -4.71
C GLY A 194 13.81 7.84 -4.52
N ARG A 195 13.36 8.44 -3.42
CA ARG A 195 13.64 9.83 -3.07
C ARG A 195 15.09 10.07 -2.65
N VAL A 196 15.67 9.19 -1.84
CA VAL A 196 17.02 9.35 -1.29
C VAL A 196 18.09 9.01 -2.33
N ALA A 197 17.88 7.94 -3.11
CA ALA A 197 18.91 7.42 -4.02
C ALA A 197 18.63 7.68 -5.51
N GLY A 198 17.51 8.33 -5.87
CA GLY A 198 17.16 8.68 -7.25
C GLY A 198 17.19 7.46 -8.17
N ALA A 199 18.05 7.50 -9.19
CA ALA A 199 18.26 6.41 -10.14
C ALA A 199 18.65 5.06 -9.47
N ARG A 200 19.34 5.10 -8.31
CA ARG A 200 19.74 3.91 -7.54
C ARG A 200 18.68 3.46 -6.52
N GLY A 201 17.51 4.08 -6.50
CA GLY A 201 16.43 3.80 -5.54
C GLY A 201 15.99 2.34 -5.49
N ARG A 202 15.97 1.65 -6.64
CA ARG A 202 15.67 0.21 -6.70
C ARG A 202 16.70 -0.62 -5.94
N SER A 203 17.99 -0.36 -6.17
CA SER A 203 19.08 -1.08 -5.51
C SER A 203 19.07 -0.82 -4.00
N LEU A 204 18.81 0.43 -3.59
CA LEU A 204 18.68 0.77 -2.17
C LEU A 204 17.50 0.04 -1.52
N PHE A 205 16.33 0.02 -2.18
CA PHE A 205 15.16 -0.70 -1.68
C PHE A 205 15.44 -2.20 -1.54
N LEU A 206 16.09 -2.82 -2.54
CA LEU A 206 16.49 -4.23 -2.49
C LEU A 206 17.48 -4.49 -1.36
N ALA A 207 18.48 -3.63 -1.17
CA ALA A 207 19.44 -3.76 -0.08
C ALA A 207 18.73 -3.68 1.29
N LEU A 208 17.84 -2.70 1.49
CA LEU A 208 17.11 -2.52 2.74
C LEU A 208 16.10 -3.64 3.05
N THR A 209 15.66 -4.39 2.05
CA THR A 209 14.69 -5.48 2.23
C THR A 209 15.37 -6.85 2.30
N LEU A 210 16.32 -7.12 1.41
CA LEU A 210 16.98 -8.43 1.30
C LEU A 210 18.13 -8.60 2.28
N VAL A 211 18.90 -7.55 2.59
CA VAL A 211 20.05 -7.69 3.52
C VAL A 211 19.58 -8.06 4.93
N PRO A 212 18.61 -7.36 5.55
CA PRO A 212 18.13 -7.76 6.88
C PRO A 212 17.48 -9.14 6.88
N TRP A 213 16.86 -9.54 5.76
CA TRP A 213 16.29 -10.87 5.62
C TRP A 213 17.37 -11.97 5.60
N ALA A 214 18.41 -11.80 4.78
CA ALA A 214 19.52 -12.75 4.74
C ALA A 214 20.26 -12.85 6.08
N LEU A 215 20.45 -11.71 6.78
CA LEU A 215 21.06 -11.71 8.11
C LEU A 215 20.20 -12.41 9.16
N ALA A 216 18.88 -12.21 9.12
CA ALA A 216 17.96 -12.89 10.04
C ALA A 216 17.92 -14.41 9.82
N ASP A 217 17.99 -14.85 8.55
CA ASP A 217 18.04 -16.27 8.20
C ASP A 217 19.34 -16.92 8.71
N LEU A 218 20.48 -16.26 8.53
CA LEU A 218 21.78 -16.70 9.06
C LEU A 218 21.82 -16.75 10.59
N ALA A 219 21.09 -15.86 11.27
CA ALA A 219 21.00 -15.82 12.73
C ALA A 219 20.03 -16.85 13.31
N GLY A 220 19.23 -17.52 12.48
CA GLY A 220 18.19 -18.44 12.93
C GLY A 220 17.01 -17.77 13.66
N ASP A 221 16.93 -16.43 13.64
CA ASP A 221 15.81 -15.68 14.22
C ASP A 221 15.09 -14.85 13.14
N PRO A 222 14.06 -15.42 12.50
CA PRO A 222 13.38 -14.74 11.40
C PRO A 222 12.70 -13.44 11.83
N ARG A 223 12.42 -13.26 13.14
CA ARG A 223 11.66 -12.10 13.68
C ARG A 223 12.36 -10.76 13.46
N TRP A 224 13.66 -10.77 13.20
CA TRP A 224 14.48 -9.57 13.00
C TRP A 224 14.39 -9.02 11.57
N SER A 225 13.71 -9.75 10.68
CA SER A 225 13.45 -9.32 9.31
C SER A 225 12.01 -8.81 9.15
N ILE A 226 11.81 -7.88 8.20
CA ILE A 226 10.46 -7.46 7.78
C ILE A 226 9.57 -8.67 7.45
N PRO A 227 10.00 -9.65 6.62
CA PRO A 227 9.22 -10.86 6.36
C PRO A 227 8.86 -11.67 7.61
N GLY A 228 9.78 -11.84 8.56
CA GLY A 228 9.47 -12.59 9.77
C GLY A 228 8.60 -11.83 10.76
N ALA A 229 8.71 -10.51 10.84
CA ALA A 229 7.77 -9.67 11.60
C ALA A 229 6.34 -9.76 11.01
N LEU A 230 6.22 -9.72 9.68
CA LEU A 230 4.97 -9.94 8.96
C LEU A 230 4.43 -11.36 9.19
N GLY A 231 5.30 -12.38 9.17
CA GLY A 231 4.93 -13.75 9.50
C GLY A 231 4.44 -13.92 10.95
N ALA A 232 5.12 -13.29 11.91
CA ALA A 232 4.71 -13.31 13.32
C ALA A 232 3.33 -12.66 13.52
N PHE A 233 3.04 -11.58 12.81
CA PHE A 233 1.71 -10.97 12.79
C PHE A 233 0.64 -11.93 12.28
N LEU A 234 0.89 -12.64 11.16
CA LEU A 234 -0.05 -13.63 10.62
C LEU A 234 -0.30 -14.77 11.60
N SER A 235 0.75 -15.33 12.19
CA SER A 235 0.61 -16.38 13.22
C SER A 235 -0.14 -15.89 14.46
N PHE A 236 0.04 -14.63 14.85
CA PHE A 236 -0.74 -14.02 15.93
C PHE A 236 -2.22 -13.86 15.56
N ALA A 237 -2.53 -13.40 14.34
CA ALA A 237 -3.88 -13.29 13.84
C ALA A 237 -4.58 -14.66 13.76
N GLU A 238 -3.88 -15.69 13.30
CA GLU A 238 -4.40 -17.08 13.25
C GLU A 238 -4.75 -17.60 14.64
N ARG A 239 -3.84 -17.45 15.62
CA ARG A 239 -4.10 -17.85 17.01
C ARG A 239 -5.27 -17.08 17.63
N SER A 240 -5.39 -15.79 17.34
CA SER A 240 -6.47 -14.95 17.88
C SER A 240 -7.83 -15.31 17.29
N ALA A 241 -7.88 -15.72 16.02
CA ALA A 241 -9.10 -16.17 15.36
C ALA A 241 -9.52 -17.59 15.80
N GLY A 242 -8.54 -18.49 16.03
CA GLY A 242 -8.79 -19.87 16.47
C GLY A 242 -9.17 -20.02 17.94
N GLY A 243 -8.71 -19.11 18.82
CA GLY A 243 -8.99 -19.16 20.27
C GLY A 243 -10.45 -18.93 20.67
N LEU A 244 -11.34 -18.54 19.74
CA LEU A 244 -12.76 -18.33 19.99
C LEU A 244 -13.62 -19.60 19.85
N ALA A 245 -13.00 -20.75 19.52
CA ALA A 245 -13.69 -22.02 19.29
C ALA A 245 -13.50 -23.05 20.42
N GLY A 246 -12.84 -22.67 21.53
CA GLY A 246 -12.59 -23.51 22.70
C GLY A 246 -13.51 -23.18 23.87
#